data_AF-A0A9D1TVQ2-F1
#
_entry.id   AF-A0A9D1TVQ2-F1
#
_cell.length_a   1.000
_cell.length_b   1.000
_cell.length_c   1.000
_cell.angle_alpha   90.00
_cell.angle_beta   90.00
_cell.angle_gamma   90.00
#
_symmetry.space_group_name_H-M   'P 1'
#
loop_
_entity.id
_entity.type
_entity.pdbx_description
1 polymer ?
#
loop_
_entity_poly.entity_id
_entity_poly.type
_entity_poly.pdbx_seq_one_letter_code
_entity_poly.pdbx_strand_id
1 'polypeptide(L)'
;MQDVKVYSLAGEGAAQLSEHFKVREFRCRDGSDPVFVSPRLVEALEAVRAHFGAPVTVTSGYRTVGHNAATAGSSPRSQHLYGLAADIRVAGHGPEEVAAFAETLLPDTGGIGVYGSFVHIDVRAAKSRWKG
;
A
#
# COMPACT_ATOMS: atom_id res chain seq x y z
N MET A 1 3.79 -18.07 4.80
CA MET A 1 4.39 -17.55 3.55
C MET A 1 3.61 -16.29 3.18
N GLN A 2 4.27 -15.19 2.80
CA GLN A 2 3.53 -14.02 2.34
C GLN A 2 3.17 -14.28 0.86
N ASP A 3 1.90 -14.54 0.59
CA ASP A 3 1.42 -14.70 -0.78
C ASP A 3 1.42 -13.33 -1.46
N VAL A 4 2.40 -13.09 -2.31
CA VAL A 4 2.48 -11.91 -3.19
C VAL A 4 2.18 -12.38 -4.59
N LYS A 5 1.20 -11.74 -5.24
CA LYS A 5 0.86 -12.00 -6.63
C LYS A 5 1.62 -11.04 -7.54
N VAL A 6 1.94 -11.51 -8.73
CA VAL A 6 2.59 -10.72 -9.78
C VAL A 6 1.64 -10.62 -10.95
N TYR A 7 1.46 -9.41 -11.45
CA TYR A 7 0.61 -9.08 -12.58
C TYR A 7 1.40 -8.32 -13.64
N SER A 8 0.96 -8.39 -14.89
CA SER A 8 1.42 -7.50 -15.95
C SER A 8 0.56 -6.23 -15.98
N LEU A 9 1.17 -5.04 -15.91
CA LEU A 9 0.45 -3.78 -16.05
C LEU A 9 -0.20 -3.65 -17.43
N ALA A 10 0.51 -4.04 -18.48
CA ALA A 10 0.05 -3.96 -19.87
C ALA A 10 -1.13 -4.89 -20.14
N GLY A 11 -1.07 -6.12 -19.66
CA GLY A 11 -2.13 -7.12 -19.87
C GLY A 11 -3.27 -7.07 -18.87
N GLU A 12 -2.96 -6.81 -17.60
CA GLU A 12 -3.87 -7.02 -16.47
C GLU A 12 -4.11 -5.74 -15.66
N GLY A 13 -3.63 -4.58 -16.10
CA GLY A 13 -3.79 -3.34 -15.35
C GLY A 13 -5.25 -2.96 -15.05
N ALA A 14 -6.22 -3.45 -15.84
CA ALA A 14 -7.65 -3.26 -15.59
C ALA A 14 -8.29 -4.31 -14.66
N ALA A 15 -7.59 -5.41 -14.37
CA ALA A 15 -8.11 -6.51 -13.57
C ALA A 15 -8.39 -6.06 -12.14
N GLN A 16 -9.52 -6.54 -11.60
CA GLN A 16 -9.94 -6.28 -10.23
C GLN A 16 -9.14 -7.17 -9.27
N LEU A 17 -8.53 -6.55 -8.27
CA LEU A 17 -7.95 -7.23 -7.11
C LEU A 17 -9.01 -7.46 -6.02
N SER A 18 -10.00 -6.57 -5.98
CA SER A 18 -11.14 -6.55 -5.06
C SER A 18 -12.25 -5.69 -5.68
N GLU A 19 -13.31 -5.39 -4.91
CA GLU A 19 -14.43 -4.58 -5.41
C GLU A 19 -13.95 -3.19 -5.84
N HIS A 20 -13.02 -2.59 -5.11
CA HIS A 20 -12.65 -1.19 -5.27
C HIS A 20 -11.25 -0.93 -5.77
N PHE A 21 -10.40 -1.96 -5.85
CA PHE A 21 -9.02 -1.80 -6.28
C PHE A 21 -8.66 -2.66 -7.50
N LYS A 22 -7.93 -2.03 -8.44
CA LYS A 22 -7.37 -2.65 -9.65
C LYS A 22 -5.86 -2.80 -9.57
N VAL A 23 -5.32 -3.74 -10.35
CA VAL A 23 -3.87 -3.96 -10.50
C VAL A 23 -3.12 -2.65 -10.75
N ARG A 24 -3.57 -1.82 -11.71
CA ARG A 24 -2.87 -0.57 -12.07
C ARG A 24 -2.66 0.39 -10.91
N GLU A 25 -3.48 0.35 -9.87
CA GLU A 25 -3.37 1.30 -8.76
C GLU A 25 -2.12 1.05 -7.91
N PHE A 26 -1.60 -0.18 -7.93
CA PHE A 26 -0.40 -0.57 -7.21
C PHE A 26 0.87 -0.57 -8.06
N ARG A 27 0.80 -0.13 -9.32
CA ARG A 27 1.96 -0.12 -10.24
C ARG A 27 3.10 0.77 -9.72
N CYS A 28 4.32 0.42 -10.09
CA CYS A 28 5.43 1.36 -9.99
C CYS A 28 5.24 2.51 -10.98
N ARG A 29 5.62 3.73 -10.61
CA ARG A 29 5.43 4.93 -11.44
C ARG A 29 6.55 5.16 -12.45
N ASP A 30 7.53 4.27 -12.50
CA ASP A 30 8.63 4.30 -13.47
C ASP A 30 8.27 3.70 -14.85
N GLY A 31 7.04 3.19 -15.02
CA GLY A 31 6.57 2.58 -16.26
C GLY A 31 6.95 1.11 -16.43
N SER A 32 7.53 0.48 -15.40
CA SER A 32 7.77 -0.96 -15.41
C SER A 32 6.46 -1.76 -15.48
N ASP A 33 6.50 -2.90 -16.18
CA ASP A 33 5.33 -3.75 -16.39
C ASP A 33 4.93 -4.58 -15.15
N PRO A 34 5.87 -5.22 -14.42
CA PRO A 34 5.49 -6.03 -13.28
C PRO A 34 4.85 -5.22 -12.15
N VAL A 35 3.70 -5.70 -11.66
CA VAL A 35 3.03 -5.17 -10.49
C VAL A 35 2.92 -6.26 -9.43
N PHE A 36 3.59 -6.04 -8.31
CA PHE A 36 3.57 -6.96 -7.17
C PHE A 36 2.56 -6.48 -6.14
N VAL A 37 1.60 -7.31 -5.76
CA VAL A 37 0.60 -6.96 -4.74
C VAL A 37 0.27 -8.16 -3.87
N SER A 38 0.33 -7.97 -2.56
CA SER A 38 -0.19 -8.95 -1.61
C SER A 38 -1.71 -8.85 -1.50
N PRO A 39 -2.47 -9.96 -1.62
CA PRO A 39 -3.90 -9.96 -1.34
C PRO A 39 -4.24 -9.46 0.07
N ARG A 40 -3.40 -9.75 1.08
CA ARG A 40 -3.58 -9.26 2.45
C ARG A 40 -3.50 -7.74 2.56
N LEU A 41 -2.66 -7.10 1.73
CA LEU A 41 -2.62 -5.64 1.66
C LEU A 41 -3.95 -5.11 1.08
N VAL A 42 -4.44 -5.72 0.00
CA VAL A 42 -5.72 -5.33 -0.62
C VAL A 42 -6.88 -5.49 0.37
N GLU A 43 -6.94 -6.59 1.12
CA GLU A 43 -7.93 -6.83 2.18
C GLU A 43 -7.88 -5.74 3.27
N ALA A 44 -6.69 -5.35 3.72
CA ALA A 44 -6.55 -4.28 4.70
C ALA A 44 -7.05 -2.93 4.15
N LEU A 45 -6.77 -2.63 2.88
CA LEU A 45 -7.24 -1.40 2.24
C LEU A 45 -8.76 -1.40 2.00
N GLU A 46 -9.36 -2.55 1.70
CA GLU A 46 -10.82 -2.69 1.63
C GLU A 46 -11.47 -2.48 2.99
N ALA A 47 -10.87 -3.00 4.07
CA ALA A 47 -11.35 -2.74 5.42
C ALA A 47 -11.29 -1.25 5.79
N VAL A 48 -10.20 -0.56 5.41
CA VAL A 48 -10.09 0.90 5.54
C VAL A 48 -11.21 1.60 4.78
N ARG A 49 -11.40 1.24 3.51
CA ARG A 49 -12.45 1.84 2.67
C ARG A 49 -13.85 1.64 3.25
N ALA A 50 -14.15 0.42 3.71
CA ALA A 50 -15.43 0.07 4.31
C ALA A 50 -15.69 0.83 5.61
N HIS A 51 -14.68 0.97 6.47
CA HIS A 51 -14.80 1.68 7.74
C HIS A 51 -15.13 3.16 7.56
N PHE A 52 -14.41 3.84 6.67
CA PHE A 52 -14.63 5.27 6.43
C PHE A 52 -15.79 5.55 5.47
N GLY A 53 -16.28 4.55 4.73
CA GLY A 53 -17.30 4.73 3.70
C GLY A 53 -16.87 5.70 2.60
N ALA A 54 -15.57 5.88 2.41
CA ALA A 54 -14.98 6.94 1.59
C ALA A 54 -13.93 6.38 0.60
N PRO A 55 -13.76 6.99 -0.58
CA PRO A 55 -12.73 6.57 -1.54
C PRO A 55 -11.32 6.54 -0.94
N VAL A 56 -10.63 5.42 -1.15
CA VAL A 56 -9.21 5.23 -0.78
C VAL A 56 -8.37 5.31 -2.05
N THR A 57 -7.48 6.29 -2.12
CA THR A 57 -6.55 6.47 -3.24
C THR A 57 -5.19 5.86 -2.89
N VAL A 58 -4.73 4.89 -3.69
CA VAL A 58 -3.34 4.41 -3.63
C VAL A 58 -2.44 5.41 -4.34
N THR A 59 -1.63 6.14 -3.57
CA THR A 59 -0.67 7.11 -4.10
C THR A 59 0.67 6.45 -4.45
N SER A 60 1.07 5.40 -3.75
CA SER A 60 2.25 4.62 -4.10
C SER A 60 2.04 3.15 -3.74
N GLY A 61 2.26 2.22 -4.68
CA GLY A 61 2.17 0.78 -4.45
C GLY A 61 3.54 0.12 -4.57
N TYR A 62 3.67 -0.91 -5.41
CA TYR A 62 4.95 -1.52 -5.72
C TYR A 62 5.97 -0.50 -6.23
N ARG A 63 7.25 -0.68 -5.86
CA ARG A 63 8.37 0.08 -6.39
C ARG A 63 9.46 -0.86 -6.86
N THR A 64 10.04 -0.59 -8.03
CA THR A 64 11.30 -1.23 -8.44
C THR A 64 12.45 -0.76 -7.54
N VAL A 65 13.56 -1.49 -7.54
CA VAL A 65 14.76 -1.11 -6.78
C VAL A 65 15.24 0.29 -7.19
N GLY A 66 15.27 0.58 -8.49
CA GLY A 66 15.70 1.88 -9.02
C GLY A 66 14.76 3.02 -8.61
N HIS A 67 13.45 2.83 -8.76
CA HIS A 67 12.49 3.86 -8.36
C HIS A 67 12.49 4.09 -6.85
N ASN A 68 12.62 3.03 -6.04
CA ASN A 68 12.74 3.15 -4.60
C ASN A 68 13.99 3.94 -4.23
N ALA A 69 15.17 3.61 -4.77
CA ALA A 69 16.41 4.32 -4.51
C ALA A 69 16.36 5.81 -4.91
N ALA A 70 15.61 6.15 -5.96
CA ALA A 70 15.38 7.54 -6.37
C ALA A 70 14.33 8.28 -5.51
N THR A 71 13.54 7.56 -4.71
CA THR A 71 12.53 8.16 -3.82
C THR A 71 13.20 8.65 -2.54
N ALA A 72 13.11 9.96 -2.28
CA ALA A 72 13.72 10.58 -1.11
C ALA A 72 13.24 9.94 0.20
N GLY A 73 14.19 9.67 1.11
CA GLY A 73 13.90 9.07 2.42
C GLY A 73 13.49 7.60 2.39
N SER A 74 13.54 6.93 1.24
CA SER A 74 13.17 5.52 1.15
C SER A 74 14.22 4.62 1.82
N SER A 75 13.73 3.53 2.44
CA SER A 75 14.60 2.49 2.97
C SER A 75 14.99 1.51 1.86
N PRO A 76 16.24 0.99 1.84
CA PRO A 76 16.63 -0.11 0.97
C PRO A 76 15.92 -1.44 1.32
N ARG A 77 15.24 -1.50 2.48
CA ARG A 77 14.39 -2.63 2.91
C ARG A 77 12.89 -2.25 2.91
N SER A 78 12.53 -1.25 2.12
CA SER A 78 11.14 -0.78 1.98
C SER A 78 10.20 -1.90 1.59
N GLN A 79 9.03 -1.96 2.22
CA GLN A 79 8.03 -2.99 1.94
C GLN A 79 7.34 -2.79 0.59
N HIS A 80 7.46 -1.60 -0.02
CA HIS A 80 7.05 -1.35 -1.40
C HIS A 80 7.83 -2.20 -2.42
N LEU A 81 9.09 -2.56 -2.11
CA LEU A 81 9.91 -3.40 -2.99
C LEU A 81 9.37 -4.82 -3.13
N TYR A 82 8.54 -5.26 -2.19
CA TYR A 82 8.04 -6.62 -2.08
C TYR A 82 6.55 -6.73 -2.41
N GLY A 83 5.90 -5.64 -2.83
CA GLY A 83 4.45 -5.62 -3.08
C GLY A 83 3.60 -5.74 -1.80
N LEU A 84 4.19 -5.42 -0.65
CA LEU A 84 3.58 -5.57 0.68
C LEU A 84 3.04 -4.25 1.23
N ALA A 85 3.33 -3.13 0.59
CA ALA A 85 3.01 -1.79 1.09
C ALA A 85 2.25 -0.92 0.10
N ALA A 86 1.43 -0.03 0.64
CA ALA A 86 0.82 1.07 -0.08
C ALA A 86 0.85 2.36 0.75
N ASP A 87 1.09 3.48 0.08
CA ASP A 87 0.86 4.82 0.61
C ASP A 87 -0.53 5.26 0.15
N ILE A 88 -1.43 5.56 1.10
CA ILE A 88 -2.85 5.81 0.82
C ILE A 88 -3.34 7.17 1.32
N ARG A 89 -4.40 7.67 0.68
CA ARG A 89 -5.22 8.78 1.16
C ARG A 89 -6.68 8.36 1.21
N VAL A 90 -7.39 8.74 2.25
CA VAL A 90 -8.83 8.50 2.38
C VAL A 90 -9.54 9.85 2.23
N ALA A 91 -10.47 9.94 1.27
CA ALA A 91 -11.14 11.19 0.98
C ALA A 91 -11.90 11.71 2.22
N GLY A 92 -11.64 12.97 2.61
CA GLY A 92 -12.29 13.60 3.76
C GLY A 92 -11.69 13.25 5.13
N HIS A 93 -10.69 12.36 5.19
CA HIS A 93 -10.11 11.90 6.46
C HIS A 93 -8.61 12.19 6.55
N GLY A 94 -8.17 12.55 7.76
CA GLY A 94 -6.78 12.91 8.03
C GLY A 94 -5.88 11.68 8.21
N PRO A 95 -4.56 11.78 7.95
CA PRO A 95 -3.63 10.65 8.10
C PRO A 95 -3.62 10.03 9.50
N GLU A 96 -3.71 10.82 10.56
CA GLU A 96 -3.72 10.31 11.95
C GLU A 96 -4.97 9.46 12.24
N GLU A 97 -6.14 9.87 11.72
CA GLU A 97 -7.41 9.13 11.86
C GLU A 97 -7.35 7.80 11.11
N VAL A 98 -6.86 7.82 9.87
CA VAL A 98 -6.68 6.61 9.05
C VAL A 98 -5.68 5.66 9.68
N ALA A 99 -4.58 6.17 10.23
CA ALA A 99 -3.58 5.38 10.92
C ALA A 99 -4.12 4.75 12.21
N ALA A 100 -4.95 5.48 12.97
CA ALA A 100 -5.59 4.95 14.17
C ALA A 100 -6.52 3.77 13.84
N PHE A 101 -7.28 3.83 12.74
CA PHE A 101 -8.07 2.68 12.31
C PHE A 101 -7.18 1.53 11.80
N ALA A 102 -6.15 1.83 11.00
CA ALA A 102 -5.22 0.80 10.51
C ALA A 102 -4.52 0.05 11.67
N GLU A 103 -4.28 0.70 12.81
CA GLU A 103 -3.75 0.06 14.03
C GLU A 103 -4.66 -1.06 14.53
N THR A 104 -5.99 -0.89 14.42
CA THR A 104 -6.97 -1.91 14.83
C THR A 104 -6.95 -3.15 13.93
N LEU A 105 -6.58 -2.98 12.66
CA LEU A 105 -6.44 -4.07 11.70
C LEU A 105 -5.13 -4.85 11.86
N LEU A 106 -4.09 -4.16 12.34
CA LEU A 106 -2.72 -4.66 12.40
C LEU A 106 -2.12 -4.53 13.82
N PRO A 107 -2.79 -4.97 14.89
CA PRO A 107 -2.41 -4.63 16.27
C PRO A 107 -1.00 -5.12 16.63
N ASP A 108 -0.59 -6.27 16.13
CA ASP A 108 0.71 -6.90 16.45
C ASP A 108 1.59 -7.16 15.22
N THR A 109 1.20 -6.61 14.07
CA THR A 109 1.87 -6.87 12.79
C THR A 109 1.89 -5.63 11.90
N GLY A 110 2.44 -5.78 10.69
CA GLY A 110 2.45 -4.74 9.66
C GLY A 110 3.27 -3.50 10.01
N GLY A 111 3.32 -2.57 9.07
CA GLY A 111 3.89 -1.25 9.26
C GLY A 111 2.84 -0.16 9.05
N ILE A 112 2.85 0.85 9.93
CA ILE A 112 2.02 2.06 9.77
C ILE A 112 2.93 3.28 9.94
N GLY A 113 3.02 4.07 8.87
CA GLY A 113 3.77 5.33 8.85
C GLY A 113 2.82 6.50 8.63
N VAL A 114 2.87 7.51 9.50
CA VAL A 114 2.03 8.70 9.37
C VAL A 114 2.85 9.84 8.76
N TYR A 115 2.39 10.36 7.63
CA TYR A 115 2.99 11.50 6.93
C TYR A 115 1.96 12.63 6.82
N GLY A 116 2.43 13.86 6.61
CA GLY A 116 1.55 15.03 6.56
C GLY A 116 0.44 14.99 5.49
N SER A 117 0.54 14.10 4.48
CA SER A 117 -0.47 14.00 3.43
C SER A 117 -0.94 12.59 3.09
N PHE A 118 -0.42 11.53 3.72
CA PHE A 118 -0.79 10.15 3.43
C PHE A 118 -0.45 9.24 4.61
N VAL A 119 -0.99 8.02 4.59
CA VAL A 119 -0.60 6.95 5.53
C VAL A 119 0.08 5.85 4.73
N HIS A 120 1.25 5.44 5.19
CA HIS A 120 1.88 4.21 4.75
C HIS A 120 1.26 3.03 5.50
N ILE A 121 0.83 2.00 4.79
CA ILE A 121 0.36 0.73 5.34
C ILE A 121 1.09 -0.41 4.65
N ASP A 122 1.65 -1.33 5.43
CA ASP A 122 2.19 -2.59 4.92
C ASP A 122 1.86 -3.79 5.80
N VAL A 123 1.91 -4.98 5.20
CA VAL A 123 1.52 -6.25 5.84
C VAL A 123 2.73 -7.14 6.20
N ARG A 124 3.88 -6.53 6.48
CA ARG A 124 5.08 -7.26 6.96
C ARG A 124 4.76 -8.01 8.27
N ALA A 125 5.52 -9.05 8.59
CA ALA A 125 5.24 -9.88 9.76
C ALA A 125 5.43 -9.11 11.10
N ALA A 126 6.52 -8.36 11.24
CA ALA A 126 6.85 -7.64 12.47
C ALA A 126 6.19 -6.26 12.52
N LYS A 127 5.63 -5.91 13.69
CA LYS A 127 5.05 -4.58 13.94
C LYS A 127 6.10 -3.47 13.76
N SER A 128 5.74 -2.41 13.05
CA SER A 128 6.56 -1.20 12.88
C SER A 128 5.69 0.05 12.82
N ARG A 129 6.02 1.10 13.59
CA ARG A 129 5.27 2.36 13.63
C ARG A 129 6.21 3.54 13.58
N TRP A 130 5.90 4.56 12.79
CA TRP A 130 6.73 5.76 12.69
C TRP A 130 5.93 6.97 12.21
N LYS A 131 6.54 8.15 12.38
CA LYS A 131 6.11 9.40 11.77
C LYS A 131 7.23 9.91 10.87
N GLY A 132 6.88 10.47 9.72
CA GLY A 132 7.83 11.00 8.74
C GLY A 132 7.48 12.38 8.23
#